data_AF-A0A7S0I6R5-F1
#
_entry.id   AF-A0A7S0I6R5-F1
#
_cell.length_a   1.000
_cell.length_b   1.000
_cell.length_c   1.000
_cell.angle_alpha   90.00
_cell.angle_beta   90.00
_cell.angle_gamma   90.00
#
_symmetry.space_group_name_H-M   'P 1'
#
loop_
_entity.id
_entity.type
_entity.pdbx_description
1 polymer ?
#
loop_
_entity_poly.entity_id
_entity_poly.type
_entity_poly.pdbx_seq_one_letter_code
_entity_poly.pdbx_strand_id
1 'polypeptide(L)'
;LGLGLGLARGRVEVNVPAADGEEENPDCVVGHSRDDIERALNERIDKKEEGLVIKDLAAKWTPGERGPGWIKIKPDYLPTEDLDVVIVGGFYGTGVRRGGKIAEYLLGIVETPTMPDAQPTHVVSFSKVGIGMSEDVLDKLRRRLNSHMIEAKRGVRPPRCYKVTGRPAEHPDVWISDPGNSVVMTVKADIRIVRTATFYSQWSLRFPRCVAIRWDKHWADCLDTKELEAKVEGGIGIDQAARAAGRRDRTGGADGTKRAKRAKTAPPRDTAQPGHLAPARTDHVHSCADFLGGVDARVITGGGDGGARAGEKARELKQELCELIKRHGGTHSEAQHAGVTHVICDPSATGGVAFNAAKKSGLDVLTPGWLRDCVDAGAAIEPRPKHRLHLSRATVEKSQGRVDAFGDDHLVDVDTEDAAALVAGDRVAN
;
A
#
# COMPACT_ATOMS: atom_id res chain seq x y z
N LEU A 1 -28.88 -21.07 48.14
CA LEU A 1 -28.26 -20.36 46.99
C LEU A 1 -28.87 -20.92 45.72
N GLY A 2 -30.05 -20.40 45.35
CA GLY A 2 -30.80 -20.86 44.17
C GLY A 2 -30.21 -20.25 42.90
N LEU A 3 -29.65 -21.11 42.04
CA LEU A 3 -29.31 -20.75 40.67
C LEU A 3 -30.59 -20.79 39.84
N GLY A 4 -31.14 -19.61 39.56
CA GLY A 4 -32.22 -19.47 38.59
C GLY A 4 -31.72 -19.86 37.20
N LEU A 5 -32.16 -21.04 36.73
CA LEU A 5 -32.16 -21.38 35.31
C LEU A 5 -33.17 -20.46 34.63
N GLY A 6 -32.73 -19.25 34.29
CA GLY A 6 -33.47 -18.35 33.43
C GLY A 6 -33.62 -19.01 32.06
N LEU A 7 -34.78 -19.63 31.82
CA LEU A 7 -35.23 -19.99 30.47
C LEU A 7 -35.17 -18.72 29.62
N ALA A 8 -34.19 -18.65 28.71
CA ALA A 8 -34.15 -17.62 27.69
C ALA A 8 -35.41 -17.77 26.83
N ARG A 9 -36.44 -16.96 27.12
CA ARG A 9 -37.64 -16.86 26.31
C ARG A 9 -37.30 -16.01 25.09
N GLY A 10 -36.77 -16.63 24.04
CA GLY A 10 -36.68 -16.01 22.73
C GLY A 10 -38.05 -16.06 22.05
N ARG A 11 -38.56 -14.92 21.58
CA ARG A 11 -39.69 -14.89 20.65
C ARG A 11 -39.12 -15.10 19.24
N VAL A 12 -39.61 -16.11 18.52
CA VAL A 12 -39.33 -16.28 17.10
C VAL A 12 -40.36 -15.43 16.36
N GLU A 13 -39.92 -14.33 15.76
CA GLU A 13 -40.75 -13.52 14.88
C GLU A 13 -40.44 -13.89 13.42
N VAL A 14 -41.48 -14.15 12.65
CA VAL A 14 -41.35 -14.57 11.25
C VAL A 14 -41.05 -13.33 10.43
N ASN A 15 -39.77 -13.11 10.11
CA ASN A 15 -39.33 -11.98 9.29
C ASN A 15 -39.38 -12.36 7.80
N VAL A 16 -40.60 -12.43 7.27
CA VAL A 16 -40.95 -12.67 5.86
C VAL A 16 -41.92 -11.59 5.37
N PRO A 17 -42.02 -11.35 4.05
CA PRO A 17 -43.06 -10.49 3.50
C PRO A 17 -44.45 -10.99 3.92
N ALA A 18 -45.37 -10.06 4.21
CA ALA A 18 -46.73 -10.39 4.62
C ALA A 18 -47.41 -11.29 3.58
N ALA A 19 -48.10 -12.34 4.04
CA ALA A 19 -49.07 -13.06 3.23
C ALA A 19 -50.39 -12.30 3.15
N ASP A 20 -51.29 -12.67 2.25
CA ASP A 20 -52.60 -12.03 2.08
C ASP A 20 -53.36 -11.97 3.42
N GLY A 21 -53.59 -10.76 3.94
CA GLY A 21 -54.31 -10.50 5.19
C GLY A 21 -53.42 -10.29 6.43
N GLU A 22 -52.10 -10.42 6.32
CA GLU A 22 -51.14 -10.08 7.39
C GLU A 22 -50.69 -8.61 7.32
N GLU A 23 -50.17 -8.10 8.45
CA GLU A 23 -49.63 -6.74 8.52
C GLU A 23 -48.33 -6.64 7.71
N GLU A 24 -48.21 -5.62 6.85
CA GLU A 24 -47.02 -5.45 6.02
C GLU A 24 -45.75 -5.35 6.88
N ASN A 25 -44.74 -6.13 6.51
CA ASN A 25 -43.43 -6.05 7.12
C ASN A 25 -42.53 -5.08 6.31
N PRO A 26 -42.31 -3.84 6.78
CA PRO A 26 -41.58 -2.82 6.03
C PRO A 26 -40.09 -3.12 5.85
N ASP A 27 -39.56 -4.14 6.55
CA ASP A 27 -38.18 -4.59 6.42
C ASP A 27 -37.99 -5.70 5.38
N CYS A 28 -39.08 -6.23 4.81
CA CYS A 28 -39.05 -7.25 3.77
C CYS A 28 -39.66 -6.73 2.47
N VAL A 29 -39.07 -7.11 1.34
CA VAL A 29 -39.62 -6.83 0.01
C VAL A 29 -39.46 -8.08 -0.87
N VAL A 30 -40.50 -8.38 -1.65
CA VAL A 30 -40.41 -9.42 -2.69
C VAL A 30 -39.82 -8.79 -3.94
N GLY A 31 -38.72 -9.36 -4.43
CA GLY A 31 -38.07 -8.95 -5.67
C GLY A 31 -37.94 -10.12 -6.63
N HIS A 32 -37.96 -9.82 -7.93
CA HIS A 32 -37.87 -10.83 -8.99
C HIS A 32 -36.72 -10.57 -9.96
N SER A 33 -36.03 -9.44 -9.81
CA SER A 33 -34.98 -8.99 -10.71
C SER A 33 -33.72 -8.54 -9.97
N ARG A 34 -32.63 -8.44 -10.71
CA ARG A 34 -31.38 -7.82 -10.23
C ARG A 34 -31.60 -6.37 -9.79
N ASP A 35 -32.41 -5.62 -10.51
CA ASP A 35 -32.69 -4.21 -10.23
C ASP A 35 -33.43 -4.02 -8.90
N ASP A 36 -34.26 -4.98 -8.50
CA ASP A 36 -34.92 -4.98 -7.19
C ASP A 36 -33.90 -5.16 -6.06
N ILE A 37 -32.93 -6.06 -6.26
CA ILE A 37 -31.84 -6.29 -5.30
C ILE A 37 -30.96 -5.03 -5.19
N GLU A 38 -30.58 -4.42 -6.32
CA GLU A 38 -29.74 -3.23 -6.33
C GLU A 38 -30.45 -2.03 -5.67
N ARG A 39 -31.74 -1.84 -5.94
CA ARG A 39 -32.56 -0.79 -5.31
C ARG A 39 -32.67 -1.01 -3.81
N ALA A 40 -33.07 -2.19 -3.38
CA ALA A 40 -33.19 -2.53 -1.96
C ALA A 40 -31.84 -2.41 -1.24
N LEU A 41 -30.72 -2.82 -1.87
CA LEU A 41 -29.40 -2.71 -1.27
C LEU A 41 -29.01 -1.23 -1.08
N ASN A 42 -29.24 -0.39 -2.10
CA ASN A 42 -28.95 1.04 -2.02
C ASN A 42 -29.76 1.75 -0.92
N GLU A 43 -31.05 1.43 -0.78
CA GLU A 43 -31.88 1.98 0.29
C GLU A 43 -31.34 1.61 1.68
N ARG A 44 -30.87 0.37 1.86
CA ARG A 44 -30.31 -0.11 3.13
C ARG A 44 -28.94 0.51 3.41
N ILE A 45 -28.13 0.76 2.37
CA ILE A 45 -26.89 1.53 2.46
C ILE A 45 -27.16 2.96 2.92
N ASP A 46 -28.16 3.63 2.32
CA ASP A 46 -28.51 5.01 2.66
C ASP A 46 -29.03 5.12 4.11
N LYS A 47 -29.68 4.06 4.62
CA LYS A 47 -30.05 3.89 6.03
C LYS A 47 -28.90 3.46 6.95
N LYS A 48 -27.67 3.29 6.43
CA LYS A 48 -26.47 2.83 7.17
C LYS A 48 -26.62 1.42 7.79
N GLU A 49 -27.43 0.58 7.17
CA GLU A 49 -27.63 -0.82 7.56
C GLU A 49 -26.52 -1.73 6.99
N GLU A 50 -26.45 -2.98 7.47
CA GLU A 50 -25.35 -3.90 7.13
C GLU A 50 -25.44 -4.51 5.72
N GLY A 51 -26.64 -4.57 5.13
CA GLY A 51 -26.89 -5.16 3.82
C GLY A 51 -28.22 -5.90 3.76
N LEU A 52 -28.32 -6.84 2.81
CA LEU A 52 -29.50 -7.65 2.55
C LEU A 52 -29.28 -9.12 2.90
N VAL A 53 -30.38 -9.76 3.28
CA VAL A 53 -30.50 -11.23 3.27
C VAL A 53 -31.55 -11.59 2.22
N ILE A 54 -31.12 -12.23 1.15
CA ILE A 54 -32.01 -12.75 0.11
C ILE A 54 -32.38 -14.17 0.48
N LYS A 55 -33.68 -14.44 0.54
CA LYS A 55 -34.22 -15.76 0.84
C LYS A 55 -35.02 -16.26 -0.36
N ASP A 56 -34.75 -17.48 -0.78
CA ASP A 56 -35.66 -18.21 -1.67
C ASP A 56 -36.89 -18.61 -0.88
N LEU A 57 -38.06 -18.14 -1.33
CA LEU A 57 -39.35 -18.42 -0.69
C LEU A 57 -39.72 -19.92 -0.78
N ALA A 58 -39.17 -20.66 -1.74
CA ALA A 58 -39.37 -22.10 -1.86
C ALA A 58 -38.39 -22.93 -1.00
N ALA A 59 -37.33 -22.30 -0.46
CA ALA A 59 -36.32 -23.02 0.31
C ALA A 59 -36.85 -23.42 1.69
N LYS A 60 -36.66 -24.70 2.04
CA LYS A 60 -36.95 -25.20 3.38
C LYS A 60 -35.87 -24.76 4.35
N TRP A 61 -36.27 -24.43 5.58
CA TRP A 61 -35.32 -24.21 6.65
C TRP A 61 -34.82 -25.54 7.21
N THR A 62 -33.52 -25.80 7.07
CA THR A 62 -32.85 -26.97 7.66
C THR A 62 -31.87 -26.50 8.74
N PRO A 63 -32.04 -26.89 10.01
CA PRO A 63 -31.11 -26.53 11.07
C PRO A 63 -29.67 -26.98 10.76
N GLY A 64 -28.70 -26.08 10.90
CA GLY A 64 -27.27 -26.37 10.72
C GLY A 64 -26.78 -26.37 9.26
N GLU A 65 -27.68 -26.28 8.29
CA GLU A 65 -27.32 -26.26 6.88
C GLU A 65 -26.93 -24.85 6.40
N ARG A 66 -25.85 -24.75 5.62
CA ARG A 66 -25.50 -23.54 4.86
C ARG A 66 -25.78 -23.80 3.38
N GLY A 67 -27.05 -23.63 2.99
CA GLY A 67 -27.51 -23.83 1.61
C GLY A 67 -27.63 -22.52 0.81
N PRO A 68 -27.81 -22.62 -0.52
CA PRO A 68 -27.97 -21.46 -1.41
C PRO A 68 -29.27 -20.69 -1.22
N GLY A 69 -30.24 -21.25 -0.47
CA GLY A 69 -31.53 -20.61 -0.26
C GLY A 69 -31.46 -19.29 0.50
N TRP A 70 -30.38 -19.03 1.25
CA TRP A 70 -30.20 -17.82 2.06
C TRP A 70 -28.85 -17.16 1.72
N ILE A 71 -28.89 -16.05 1.00
CA ILE A 71 -27.71 -15.33 0.51
C ILE A 71 -27.59 -14.01 1.25
N LYS A 72 -26.38 -13.68 1.73
CA LYS A 72 -26.09 -12.38 2.35
C LYS A 72 -25.36 -11.51 1.34
N ILE A 73 -25.90 -10.32 1.07
CA ILE A 73 -25.23 -9.32 0.24
C ILE A 73 -24.95 -8.12 1.12
N LYS A 74 -23.68 -7.73 1.20
CA LYS A 74 -23.25 -6.59 1.99
C LYS A 74 -22.47 -5.60 1.14
N PRO A 75 -22.50 -4.29 1.47
CA PRO A 75 -21.76 -3.28 0.75
C PRO A 75 -20.24 -3.53 0.72
N ASP A 76 -19.66 -4.14 1.76
CA ASP A 76 -18.24 -4.49 1.80
C ASP A 76 -17.84 -5.57 0.78
N TYR A 77 -18.80 -6.24 0.13
CA TYR A 77 -18.54 -7.14 -1.00
C TYR A 77 -18.47 -6.40 -2.34
N LEU A 78 -19.00 -5.18 -2.40
CA LEU A 78 -18.88 -4.29 -3.56
C LEU A 78 -17.51 -3.58 -3.52
N PRO A 79 -17.02 -3.03 -4.64
CA PRO A 79 -15.82 -2.19 -4.64
C PRO A 79 -16.06 -0.97 -3.73
N THR A 80 -15.49 -0.99 -2.54
CA THR A 80 -15.44 0.15 -1.62
C THR A 80 -14.07 0.78 -1.74
N GLU A 81 -13.91 2.00 -1.21
CA GLU A 81 -12.57 2.57 -1.08
C GLU A 81 -11.72 1.68 -0.17
N ASP A 82 -10.59 1.22 -0.69
CA ASP A 82 -9.59 0.52 0.09
C ASP A 82 -8.70 1.55 0.81
N LEU A 83 -8.26 1.24 2.02
CA LEU A 83 -7.42 2.12 2.83
C LEU A 83 -5.99 1.62 2.85
N ASP A 84 -5.04 2.47 2.47
CA ASP A 84 -3.62 2.15 2.59
C ASP A 84 -3.12 2.54 3.98
N VAL A 85 -2.61 1.58 4.73
CA VAL A 85 -2.21 1.72 6.14
C VAL A 85 -0.87 1.03 6.38
N VAL A 86 -0.07 1.52 7.33
CA VAL A 86 1.28 1.00 7.59
C VAL A 86 1.27 -0.01 8.76
N ILE A 87 2.10 -1.05 8.66
CA ILE A 87 2.33 -1.97 9.80
C ILE A 87 3.16 -1.26 10.87
N VAL A 88 2.78 -1.37 12.14
CA VAL A 88 3.58 -0.81 13.27
C VAL A 88 4.07 -1.88 14.24
N GLY A 89 3.46 -3.07 14.21
CA GLY A 89 3.82 -4.17 15.08
C GLY A 89 3.10 -5.47 14.72
N GLY A 90 3.39 -6.54 15.45
CA GLY A 90 2.86 -7.87 15.21
C GLY A 90 2.47 -8.61 16.49
N PHE A 91 1.46 -9.47 16.38
CA PHE A 91 1.00 -10.38 17.42
C PHE A 91 1.27 -11.82 17.00
N TYR A 92 1.83 -12.61 17.91
CA TYR A 92 2.05 -14.03 17.69
C TYR A 92 0.72 -14.78 17.66
N GLY A 93 0.59 -15.65 16.67
CA GLY A 93 -0.55 -16.54 16.58
C GLY A 93 -0.50 -17.64 17.63
N THR A 94 -1.68 -18.19 17.92
CA THR A 94 -1.83 -19.37 18.77
C THR A 94 -2.19 -20.60 17.93
N GLY A 95 -2.02 -21.79 18.51
CA GLY A 95 -2.37 -23.07 17.90
C GLY A 95 -1.33 -23.64 16.94
N VAL A 96 -1.62 -24.81 16.37
CA VAL A 96 -0.64 -25.64 15.65
C VAL A 96 -0.13 -24.99 14.36
N ARG A 97 -0.99 -24.25 13.64
CA ARG A 97 -0.63 -23.67 12.34
C ARG A 97 0.07 -22.31 12.44
N ARG A 98 -0.22 -21.53 13.48
CA ARG A 98 0.23 -20.12 13.61
C ARG A 98 1.06 -19.86 14.86
N GLY A 99 1.23 -20.87 15.71
CA GLY A 99 2.04 -20.82 16.93
C GLY A 99 3.47 -20.41 16.65
N GLY A 100 3.97 -19.42 17.40
CA GLY A 100 5.35 -18.93 17.29
C GLY A 100 5.64 -18.05 16.08
N LYS A 101 4.63 -17.72 15.26
CA LYS A 101 4.76 -16.82 14.12
C LYS A 101 3.78 -15.65 14.24
N ILE A 102 4.12 -14.50 13.67
CA ILE A 102 3.23 -13.34 13.66
C ILE A 102 2.02 -13.65 12.79
N ALA A 103 0.82 -13.56 13.37
CA ALA A 103 -0.44 -13.93 12.72
C ALA A 103 -1.39 -12.73 12.53
N GLU A 104 -1.22 -11.69 13.32
CA GLU A 104 -1.97 -10.45 13.24
C GLU A 104 -1.00 -9.27 13.30
N TYR A 105 -1.31 -8.20 12.60
CA TYR A 105 -0.50 -6.99 12.55
C TYR A 105 -1.27 -5.82 13.17
N LEU A 106 -0.55 -5.02 13.95
CA LEU A 106 -1.02 -3.70 14.38
C LEU A 106 -0.80 -2.72 13.24
N LEU A 107 -1.84 -1.95 12.92
CA LEU A 107 -1.87 -1.00 11.81
C LEU A 107 -1.84 0.43 12.33
N GLY A 108 -1.20 1.30 11.56
CA GLY A 108 -1.14 2.73 11.82
C GLY A 108 -1.43 3.57 10.58
N ILE A 109 -1.73 4.84 10.85
CA ILE A 109 -1.97 5.93 9.89
C ILE A 109 -1.00 7.06 10.21
N VAL A 110 -0.63 7.87 9.24
CA VAL A 110 0.31 8.97 9.49
C VAL A 110 -0.39 10.11 10.21
N GLU A 111 0.29 10.71 11.19
CA GLU A 111 -0.17 11.96 11.76
C GLU A 111 0.03 13.09 10.75
N THR A 112 -1.05 13.80 10.43
CA THR A 112 -0.99 14.89 9.45
C THR A 112 -0.08 16.01 9.97
N PRO A 113 0.96 16.39 9.21
CA PRO A 113 1.87 17.47 9.61
C PRO A 113 1.14 18.81 9.79
N THR A 114 1.61 19.61 10.76
CA THR A 114 1.04 20.94 11.04
C THR A 114 1.37 21.95 9.94
N MET A 115 2.53 21.79 9.29
CA MET A 115 2.99 22.67 8.21
C MET A 115 2.74 22.01 6.85
N PRO A 116 2.29 22.77 5.83
CA PRO A 116 2.27 22.29 4.45
C PRO A 116 3.66 21.80 4.03
N ASP A 117 3.72 20.68 3.30
CA ASP A 117 4.93 20.04 2.75
C ASP A 117 5.93 19.43 3.75
N ALA A 118 5.67 19.53 5.06
CA ALA A 118 6.47 18.81 6.06
C ALA A 118 6.25 17.29 5.96
N GLN A 119 7.30 16.50 6.26
CA GLN A 119 7.17 15.05 6.32
C GLN A 119 6.43 14.62 7.60
N PRO A 120 5.59 13.57 7.55
CA PRO A 120 5.04 12.99 8.75
C PRO A 120 6.19 12.45 9.62
N THR A 121 6.09 12.69 10.92
CA THR A 121 7.10 12.27 11.90
C THR A 121 6.59 11.17 12.81
N HIS A 122 5.28 11.03 12.91
CA HIS A 122 4.62 10.08 13.78
C HIS A 122 3.58 9.26 13.03
N VAL A 123 3.43 8.02 13.45
CA VAL A 123 2.34 7.13 13.05
C VAL A 123 1.43 6.92 14.26
N VAL A 124 0.14 7.13 14.03
CA VAL A 124 -0.92 6.90 15.00
C VAL A 124 -1.44 5.48 14.82
N SER A 125 -1.47 4.72 15.90
CA SER A 125 -2.13 3.40 15.92
C SER A 125 -3.62 3.52 15.57
N PHE A 126 -4.09 2.61 14.71
CA PHE A 126 -5.39 2.73 14.06
C PHE A 126 -6.28 1.50 14.18
N SER A 127 -5.76 0.32 13.85
CA SER A 127 -6.53 -0.92 13.84
C SER A 127 -5.63 -2.15 13.87
N LYS A 128 -6.21 -3.34 13.72
CA LYS A 128 -5.46 -4.59 13.55
C LYS A 128 -5.99 -5.40 12.38
N VAL A 129 -5.16 -6.26 11.82
CA VAL A 129 -5.60 -7.21 10.79
C VAL A 129 -4.84 -8.53 10.87
N GLY A 130 -5.57 -9.64 10.81
CA GLY A 130 -5.01 -11.00 10.84
C GLY A 130 -5.57 -11.94 9.77
N ILE A 131 -6.35 -11.39 8.82
CA ILE A 131 -7.02 -12.13 7.75
C ILE A 131 -6.86 -11.42 6.40
N GLY A 132 -7.04 -12.17 5.31
CA GLY A 132 -6.93 -11.64 3.94
C GLY A 132 -5.57 -11.85 3.27
N MET A 133 -4.61 -12.46 3.97
CA MET A 133 -3.30 -12.82 3.42
C MET A 133 -3.17 -14.34 3.28
N SER A 134 -2.46 -14.78 2.22
CA SER A 134 -2.04 -16.17 2.08
C SER A 134 -0.84 -16.46 3.00
N GLU A 135 -0.58 -17.74 3.30
CA GLU A 135 0.57 -18.13 4.14
C GLU A 135 1.91 -17.73 3.48
N ASP A 136 2.03 -17.80 2.16
CA ASP A 136 3.25 -17.34 1.45
C ASP A 136 3.49 -15.82 1.62
N VAL A 137 2.43 -15.02 1.53
CA VAL A 137 2.51 -13.57 1.77
C VAL A 137 2.90 -13.28 3.21
N LEU A 138 2.31 -14.00 4.18
CA LEU A 138 2.66 -13.87 5.59
C LEU A 138 4.14 -14.22 5.84
N ASP A 139 4.64 -15.31 5.25
CA ASP A 139 6.04 -15.70 5.40
C ASP A 139 7.00 -14.68 4.73
N LYS A 140 6.62 -14.07 3.60
CA LYS A 140 7.37 -12.96 3.00
C LYS A 140 7.41 -11.73 3.89
N LEU A 141 6.27 -11.32 4.45
CA LEU A 141 6.19 -10.20 5.39
C LEU A 141 7.04 -10.44 6.63
N ARG A 142 6.93 -11.63 7.23
CA ARG A 142 7.75 -12.03 8.38
C ARG A 142 9.23 -11.91 8.06
N ARG A 143 9.69 -12.45 6.93
CA ARG A 143 11.10 -12.35 6.50
C ARG A 143 11.56 -10.90 6.31
N ARG A 144 10.75 -10.06 5.63
CA ARG A 144 11.08 -8.65 5.37
C ARG A 144 11.21 -7.82 6.64
N LEU A 145 10.35 -8.09 7.63
CA LEU A 145 10.25 -7.28 8.83
C LEU A 145 11.10 -7.81 10.00
N ASN A 146 11.56 -9.07 9.95
CA ASN A 146 12.24 -9.74 11.06
C ASN A 146 13.46 -8.95 11.59
N SER A 147 14.28 -8.39 10.71
CA SER A 147 15.47 -7.60 11.08
C SER A 147 15.15 -6.27 11.75
N HIS A 148 13.91 -5.82 11.67
CA HIS A 148 13.45 -4.53 12.19
C HIS A 148 12.46 -4.69 13.35
N MET A 149 12.25 -5.92 13.83
CA MET A 149 11.35 -6.21 14.93
C MET A 149 12.05 -6.08 16.28
N ILE A 150 11.42 -5.37 17.20
CA ILE A 150 11.83 -5.21 18.59
C ILE A 150 10.81 -5.94 19.46
N GLU A 151 11.25 -6.92 20.23
CA GLU A 151 10.39 -7.65 21.16
C GLU A 151 9.87 -6.71 22.26
N ALA A 152 8.55 -6.69 22.44
CA ALA A 152 7.85 -5.84 23.39
C ALA A 152 7.88 -6.45 24.81
N LYS A 153 9.08 -6.71 25.33
CA LYS A 153 9.29 -7.25 26.68
C LYS A 153 8.89 -6.24 27.77
N ARG A 154 8.65 -6.73 28.98
CA ARG A 154 8.32 -5.90 30.14
C ARG A 154 9.38 -4.80 30.33
N GLY A 155 8.94 -3.54 30.29
CA GLY A 155 9.80 -2.36 30.43
C GLY A 155 10.29 -1.75 29.11
N VAL A 156 10.13 -2.43 27.98
CA VAL A 156 10.39 -1.88 26.65
C VAL A 156 9.23 -0.95 26.28
N ARG A 157 9.55 0.30 25.96
CA ARG A 157 8.57 1.29 25.52
C ARG A 157 8.37 1.18 24.00
N PRO A 158 7.18 1.54 23.48
CA PRO A 158 6.99 1.68 22.04
C PRO A 158 8.00 2.68 21.46
N PRO A 159 8.48 2.47 20.21
CA PRO A 159 9.28 3.44 19.49
C PRO A 159 8.64 4.83 19.51
N ARG A 160 9.45 5.89 19.65
CA ARG A 160 8.97 7.28 19.80
C ARG A 160 8.16 7.78 18.61
N CYS A 161 8.38 7.22 17.43
CA CYS A 161 7.63 7.51 16.22
C CYS A 161 6.17 7.00 16.27
N TYR A 162 5.80 6.18 17.25
CA TYR A 162 4.45 5.61 17.34
C TYR A 162 3.65 6.21 18.49
N LYS A 163 2.49 6.78 18.14
CA LYS A 163 1.49 7.24 19.10
C LYS A 163 0.49 6.13 19.38
N VAL A 164 0.50 5.68 20.62
CA VAL A 164 -0.28 4.55 21.14
C VAL A 164 -0.91 4.93 22.47
N THR A 165 -2.07 4.38 22.79
CA THR A 165 -2.74 4.55 24.09
C THR A 165 -2.05 3.79 25.23
N GLY A 166 -1.28 2.74 24.90
CA GLY A 166 -0.64 1.87 25.89
C GLY A 166 -1.58 0.83 26.51
N ARG A 167 -2.79 0.65 25.94
CA ARG A 167 -3.73 -0.37 26.40
C ARG A 167 -3.24 -1.78 26.05
N PRO A 168 -3.55 -2.80 26.88
CA PRO A 168 -3.13 -4.18 26.61
C PRO A 168 -3.58 -4.69 25.23
N ALA A 169 -4.79 -4.31 24.80
CA ALA A 169 -5.33 -4.73 23.51
C ALA A 169 -4.63 -4.05 22.32
N GLU A 170 -3.87 -2.99 22.51
CA GLU A 170 -3.09 -2.30 21.47
C GLU A 170 -1.62 -2.71 21.50
N HIS A 171 -1.14 -3.24 22.63
CA HIS A 171 0.25 -3.63 22.83
C HIS A 171 0.61 -4.91 22.05
N PRO A 172 1.40 -4.83 20.97
CA PRO A 172 1.84 -5.98 20.19
C PRO A 172 2.92 -6.77 20.93
N ASP A 173 3.17 -7.99 20.46
CA ASP A 173 4.29 -8.80 20.97
C ASP A 173 5.63 -8.31 20.43
N VAL A 174 5.63 -7.72 19.24
CA VAL A 174 6.77 -7.09 18.61
C VAL A 174 6.40 -5.74 17.98
N TRP A 175 7.29 -4.76 18.11
CA TRP A 175 7.21 -3.47 17.42
C TRP A 175 8.10 -3.48 16.20
N ILE A 176 7.75 -2.71 15.17
CA ILE A 176 8.72 -2.35 14.12
C ILE A 176 9.55 -1.17 14.63
N SER A 177 10.87 -1.20 14.47
CA SER A 177 11.76 -0.20 15.06
C SER A 177 11.55 1.21 14.51
N ASP A 178 11.25 1.30 13.21
CA ASP A 178 11.08 2.54 12.46
C ASP A 178 10.06 2.34 11.32
N PRO A 179 9.10 3.25 11.10
CA PRO A 179 8.10 3.12 10.04
C PRO A 179 8.70 3.08 8.63
N GLY A 180 9.88 3.69 8.40
CA GLY A 180 10.66 3.60 7.16
C GLY A 180 11.09 2.20 6.77
N ASN A 181 11.22 1.30 7.75
CA ASN A 181 11.50 -0.11 7.53
C ASN A 181 10.24 -0.98 7.44
N SER A 182 9.07 -0.37 7.61
CA SER A 182 7.80 -1.06 7.59
C SER A 182 7.24 -1.20 6.17
N VAL A 183 6.07 -1.82 6.09
CA VAL A 183 5.37 -2.10 4.83
C VAL A 183 3.95 -1.55 4.92
N VAL A 184 3.51 -0.92 3.84
CA VAL A 184 2.14 -0.46 3.67
C VAL A 184 1.28 -1.62 3.16
N MET A 185 0.03 -1.70 3.60
CA MET A 185 -0.94 -2.64 3.07
C MET A 185 -2.26 -1.94 2.80
N THR A 186 -2.94 -2.44 1.78
CA THR A 186 -4.29 -2.05 1.42
C THR A 186 -5.26 -2.90 2.22
N VAL A 187 -6.08 -2.27 3.05
CA VAL A 187 -7.08 -2.90 3.91
C VAL A 187 -8.47 -2.49 3.47
N LYS A 188 -9.35 -3.48 3.39
CA LYS A 188 -10.78 -3.30 3.19
C LYS A 188 -11.51 -3.61 4.48
N ALA A 189 -12.53 -2.83 4.80
CA ALA A 189 -13.32 -2.97 6.01
C ALA A 189 -14.80 -2.72 5.74
N ASP A 190 -15.63 -2.91 6.75
CA ASP A 190 -17.02 -2.45 6.75
C ASP A 190 -17.06 -0.93 6.49
N ILE A 191 -18.05 -0.47 5.74
CA ILE A 191 -18.23 0.96 5.39
C ILE A 191 -18.40 1.87 6.63
N ARG A 192 -18.72 1.28 7.78
CA ARG A 192 -18.87 1.99 9.05
C ARG A 192 -17.54 1.99 9.81
N ILE A 193 -16.88 3.14 9.82
CA ILE A 193 -15.79 3.42 10.74
C ILE A 193 -16.38 3.60 12.15
N VAL A 194 -15.78 2.95 13.15
CA VAL A 194 -16.28 2.93 14.52
C VAL A 194 -15.39 3.74 15.45
N ARG A 195 -15.98 4.41 16.45
CA ARG A 195 -15.18 5.03 17.52
C ARG A 195 -14.47 3.94 18.31
N THR A 196 -13.19 4.18 18.61
CA THR A 196 -12.40 3.26 19.42
C THR A 196 -11.83 3.99 20.62
N ALA A 197 -11.73 3.27 21.73
CA ALA A 197 -10.90 3.68 22.86
C ALA A 197 -9.61 2.86 22.93
N THR A 198 -9.46 1.84 22.07
CA THR A 198 -8.33 0.90 22.12
C THR A 198 -7.09 1.43 21.41
N PHE A 199 -7.29 2.12 20.29
CA PHE A 199 -6.22 2.68 19.49
C PHE A 199 -6.10 4.19 19.73
N TYR A 200 -4.95 4.78 19.41
CA TYR A 200 -4.74 6.21 19.61
C TYR A 200 -5.61 7.05 18.66
N SER A 201 -5.87 6.55 17.46
CA SER A 201 -6.89 7.13 16.59
C SER A 201 -8.24 7.15 17.29
N GLN A 202 -9.03 8.21 17.08
CA GLN A 202 -10.40 8.29 17.60
C GLN A 202 -11.34 7.26 16.94
N TRP A 203 -10.90 6.69 15.82
CA TRP A 203 -11.66 5.87 14.90
C TRP A 203 -10.91 4.59 14.54
N SER A 204 -11.60 3.49 14.29
CA SER A 204 -11.02 2.22 13.86
C SER A 204 -11.92 1.50 12.86
N LEU A 205 -11.36 0.46 12.24
CA LEU A 205 -12.04 -0.37 11.26
C LEU A 205 -12.83 -1.49 11.92
N ARG A 206 -14.01 -1.78 11.35
CA ARG A 206 -14.77 -2.99 11.67
C ARG A 206 -14.55 -4.03 10.58
N PHE A 207 -14.25 -5.26 10.99
CA PHE A 207 -13.94 -6.39 10.11
C PHE A 207 -12.84 -6.12 9.05
N PRO A 208 -11.69 -5.53 9.44
CA PRO A 208 -10.61 -5.27 8.51
C PRO A 208 -10.06 -6.57 7.89
N ARG A 209 -9.78 -6.52 6.59
CA ARG A 209 -9.16 -7.58 5.80
C ARG A 209 -8.08 -6.98 4.93
N CYS A 210 -6.90 -7.59 4.92
CA CYS A 210 -5.88 -7.21 3.97
C CYS A 210 -6.32 -7.66 2.57
N VAL A 211 -6.21 -6.75 1.59
CA VAL A 211 -6.51 -7.02 0.18
C VAL A 211 -5.21 -7.11 -0.62
N ALA A 212 -4.24 -6.26 -0.32
CA ALA A 212 -2.95 -6.24 -0.99
C ALA A 212 -1.85 -5.73 -0.06
N ILE A 213 -0.62 -6.17 -0.32
CA ILE A 213 0.57 -5.58 0.29
C ILE A 213 1.18 -4.59 -0.70
N ARG A 214 1.41 -3.36 -0.26
CA ARG A 214 1.86 -2.22 -1.07
C ARG A 214 3.35 -2.00 -0.89
N TRP A 215 4.14 -2.87 -1.51
CA TRP A 215 5.60 -2.77 -1.53
C TRP A 215 6.09 -1.51 -2.24
N ASP A 216 5.25 -0.94 -3.09
CA ASP A 216 5.48 0.27 -3.88
C ASP A 216 5.27 1.57 -3.10
N LYS A 217 4.61 1.50 -1.94
CA LYS A 217 4.26 2.69 -1.15
C LYS A 217 5.20 2.89 0.03
N HIS A 218 5.61 4.13 0.22
CA HIS A 218 6.30 4.55 1.42
C HIS A 218 5.29 4.76 2.56
N TRP A 219 5.71 4.55 3.81
CA TRP A 219 4.82 4.69 4.97
C TRP A 219 4.22 6.10 5.10
N ALA A 220 4.96 7.12 4.65
CA ALA A 220 4.49 8.52 4.67
C ALA A 220 3.33 8.78 3.70
N ASP A 221 3.11 7.88 2.72
CA ASP A 221 2.04 7.98 1.71
C ASP A 221 0.81 7.13 2.09
N CYS A 222 0.76 6.61 3.31
CA CYS A 222 -0.43 5.94 3.82
C CYS A 222 -1.49 6.96 4.24
N LEU A 223 -2.70 6.48 4.51
CA LEU A 223 -3.81 7.28 5.03
C LEU A 223 -3.36 8.16 6.19
N ASP A 224 -3.72 9.44 6.15
CA ASP A 224 -3.43 10.38 7.22
C ASP A 224 -4.64 10.64 8.14
N THR A 225 -4.38 11.25 9.30
CA THR A 225 -5.42 11.53 10.30
C THR A 225 -6.54 12.44 9.79
N LYS A 226 -6.25 13.47 8.98
CA LYS A 226 -7.27 14.37 8.41
C LYS A 226 -8.05 13.70 7.29
N GLU A 227 -7.38 12.91 6.45
CA GLU A 227 -8.05 12.10 5.42
C GLU A 227 -9.03 11.09 6.05
N LEU A 228 -8.62 10.45 7.15
CA LEU A 228 -9.50 9.56 7.91
C LEU A 228 -10.71 10.31 8.45
N GLU A 229 -10.53 11.49 9.05
CA GLU A 229 -11.62 12.33 9.55
C GLU A 229 -12.59 12.74 8.43
N ALA A 230 -12.06 13.19 7.29
CA ALA A 230 -12.87 13.52 6.11
C ALA A 230 -13.68 12.32 5.59
N LYS A 231 -13.09 11.12 5.61
CA LYS A 231 -13.78 9.87 5.26
C LYS A 231 -14.85 9.47 6.27
N VAL A 232 -14.65 9.77 7.56
CA VAL A 232 -15.66 9.54 8.59
C VAL A 232 -16.84 10.49 8.42
N GLU A 233 -16.58 11.78 8.14
CA GLU A 233 -17.61 12.80 7.95
C GLU A 233 -18.38 12.61 6.64
N GLY A 234 -17.67 12.29 5.54
CA GLY A 234 -18.27 12.02 4.23
C GLY A 234 -18.89 10.63 4.08
N GLY A 235 -18.61 9.72 5.02
CA GLY A 235 -18.87 8.28 4.90
C GLY A 235 -17.92 7.61 3.89
N ILE A 236 -17.53 6.34 4.15
CA ILE A 236 -16.85 5.54 3.12
C ILE A 236 -17.86 5.27 2.02
N GLY A 237 -17.85 6.11 0.99
CA GLY A 237 -18.71 5.95 -0.17
C GLY A 237 -18.39 4.63 -0.86
N ILE A 238 -19.43 3.88 -1.23
CA ILE A 238 -19.31 2.95 -2.35
C ILE A 238 -18.89 3.81 -3.54
N ASP A 239 -17.86 3.39 -4.26
CA ASP A 239 -17.27 4.13 -5.38
C ASP A 239 -18.38 4.82 -6.18
N GLN A 240 -18.40 6.16 -6.19
CA GLN A 240 -19.44 6.93 -6.88
C GLN A 240 -19.48 6.57 -8.37
N ALA A 241 -18.38 6.05 -8.94
CA ALA A 241 -18.34 5.50 -10.28
C ALA A 241 -19.24 4.26 -10.46
N ALA A 242 -19.37 3.40 -9.45
CA ALA A 242 -20.29 2.26 -9.46
C ALA A 242 -21.77 2.71 -9.42
N ARG A 243 -22.09 3.75 -8.63
CA ARG A 243 -23.42 4.38 -8.61
C ARG A 243 -23.74 5.09 -9.94
N ALA A 244 -22.76 5.73 -10.57
CA ALA A 244 -22.93 6.42 -11.85
C ALA A 244 -23.06 5.47 -13.06
N ALA A 245 -22.41 4.30 -13.02
CA ALA A 245 -22.51 3.29 -14.07
C ALA A 245 -23.92 2.69 -14.18
N GLY A 246 -24.62 2.48 -13.06
CA GLY A 246 -26.01 2.00 -13.05
C GLY A 246 -27.05 3.04 -13.50
N ARG A 247 -26.70 4.33 -13.48
CA ARG A 247 -27.63 5.42 -13.82
C ARG A 247 -27.65 5.78 -15.31
N ARG A 248 -26.60 5.41 -16.07
CA ARG A 248 -26.49 5.72 -17.52
C ARG A 248 -27.36 4.84 -18.42
N ASP A 249 -27.95 3.77 -17.90
CA ASP A 249 -28.79 2.86 -18.70
C ASP A 249 -30.27 3.31 -18.79
N ARG A 250 -30.60 4.53 -18.34
CA ARG A 250 -32.00 5.02 -18.21
C ARG A 250 -32.41 6.19 -19.09
N THR A 251 -31.60 6.62 -20.05
CA THR A 251 -32.04 7.66 -20.99
C THR A 251 -31.53 7.41 -22.41
N GLY A 252 -32.44 7.02 -23.30
CA GLY A 252 -32.31 7.27 -24.74
C GLY A 252 -32.44 6.01 -25.59
N GLY A 253 -33.68 5.70 -26.00
CA GLY A 253 -33.91 4.90 -27.19
C GLY A 253 -33.64 5.72 -28.45
N ALA A 254 -32.91 5.14 -29.40
CA ALA A 254 -33.10 5.18 -30.85
C ALA A 254 -31.75 4.91 -31.55
N ASP A 255 -31.76 3.83 -32.32
CA ASP A 255 -30.97 3.49 -33.51
C ASP A 255 -29.46 3.82 -33.58
N GLY A 256 -28.66 2.78 -33.82
CA GLY A 256 -27.23 2.92 -34.09
C GLY A 256 -26.41 1.73 -33.61
N THR A 257 -26.18 0.78 -34.52
CA THR A 257 -25.23 -0.33 -34.40
C THR A 257 -23.90 0.10 -33.78
N LYS A 258 -23.64 -0.23 -32.51
CA LYS A 258 -22.30 -0.16 -31.91
C LYS A 258 -22.02 -1.41 -31.09
N ARG A 259 -21.02 -2.16 -31.54
CA ARG A 259 -20.41 -3.34 -30.91
C ARG A 259 -20.35 -3.20 -29.39
N ALA A 260 -20.95 -4.16 -28.69
CA ALA A 260 -20.81 -4.36 -27.26
C ALA A 260 -19.31 -4.49 -26.90
N LYS A 261 -18.74 -3.45 -26.27
CA LYS A 261 -17.47 -3.59 -25.55
C LYS A 261 -17.76 -4.39 -24.29
N ARG A 262 -17.38 -5.67 -24.32
CA ARG A 262 -17.23 -6.52 -23.12
C ARG A 262 -16.58 -5.68 -22.02
N ALA A 263 -17.29 -5.51 -20.90
CA ALA A 263 -16.70 -5.01 -19.67
C ALA A 263 -15.52 -5.92 -19.32
N LYS A 264 -14.30 -5.36 -19.37
CA LYS A 264 -13.11 -6.08 -18.91
C LYS A 264 -13.26 -6.25 -17.41
N THR A 265 -13.47 -7.48 -16.96
CA THR A 265 -13.20 -7.88 -15.58
C THR A 265 -11.81 -7.37 -15.21
N ALA A 266 -11.71 -6.58 -14.15
CA ALA A 266 -10.41 -6.15 -13.65
C ALA A 266 -9.54 -7.41 -13.43
N PRO A 267 -8.29 -7.44 -13.92
CA PRO A 267 -7.43 -8.60 -13.71
C PRO A 267 -7.28 -8.84 -12.21
N PRO A 268 -7.06 -10.10 -11.77
CA PRO A 268 -6.72 -10.38 -10.39
C PRO A 268 -5.56 -9.46 -9.98
N ARG A 269 -5.77 -8.63 -8.96
CA ARG A 269 -4.74 -7.73 -8.46
C ARG A 269 -3.61 -8.61 -7.95
N ASP A 270 -2.49 -8.59 -8.67
CA ASP A 270 -1.33 -9.40 -8.37
C ASP A 270 -0.81 -9.01 -7.00
N THR A 271 -0.91 -9.93 -6.05
CA THR A 271 -0.39 -9.78 -4.69
C THR A 271 1.10 -10.10 -4.61
N ALA A 272 1.72 -10.49 -5.73
CA ALA A 272 3.16 -10.61 -5.82
C ALA A 272 3.81 -9.22 -5.78
N GLN A 273 4.89 -9.10 -5.01
CA GLN A 273 5.77 -7.95 -5.08
C GLN A 273 6.18 -7.73 -6.54
N PRO A 274 5.94 -6.54 -7.12
CA PRO A 274 6.39 -6.24 -8.47
C PRO A 274 7.88 -6.56 -8.61
N GLY A 275 8.26 -7.22 -9.69
CA GLY A 275 9.62 -7.75 -9.85
C GLY A 275 10.72 -6.72 -9.61
N HIS A 276 10.53 -5.48 -10.07
CA HIS A 276 11.46 -4.36 -9.89
C HIS A 276 11.64 -3.92 -8.42
N LEU A 277 10.68 -4.25 -7.55
CA LEU A 277 10.78 -4.00 -6.11
C LEU A 277 11.37 -5.18 -5.35
N ALA A 278 11.48 -6.37 -5.97
CA ALA A 278 12.15 -7.50 -5.35
C ALA A 278 13.63 -7.15 -5.07
N PRO A 279 14.19 -7.58 -3.93
CA PRO A 279 15.60 -7.37 -3.66
C PRO A 279 16.46 -8.04 -4.73
N ALA A 280 17.51 -7.36 -5.17
CA ALA A 280 18.47 -7.99 -6.08
C ALA A 280 19.24 -9.10 -5.33
N ARG A 281 19.30 -10.30 -5.91
CA ARG A 281 20.03 -11.43 -5.30
C ARG A 281 21.46 -11.39 -5.79
N THR A 282 22.39 -10.88 -5.00
CA THR A 282 23.80 -10.78 -5.43
C THR A 282 24.73 -11.66 -4.61
N ASP A 283 24.21 -12.57 -3.79
CA ASP A 283 24.99 -13.45 -2.89
C ASP A 283 26.01 -14.32 -3.63
N HIS A 284 25.69 -14.72 -4.88
CA HIS A 284 26.56 -15.52 -5.75
C HIS A 284 27.64 -14.71 -6.48
N VAL A 285 27.59 -13.37 -6.39
CA VAL A 285 28.55 -12.50 -7.08
C VAL A 285 29.74 -12.22 -6.18
N HIS A 286 30.93 -12.56 -6.68
CA HIS A 286 32.21 -12.23 -6.07
C HIS A 286 32.83 -11.02 -6.78
N SER A 287 33.48 -10.16 -6.02
CA SER A 287 34.19 -9.00 -6.57
C SER A 287 35.40 -9.46 -7.40
N CYS A 288 35.59 -8.86 -8.58
CA CYS A 288 36.77 -9.02 -9.42
C CYS A 288 37.58 -7.72 -9.58
N ALA A 289 37.06 -6.59 -9.07
CA ALA A 289 37.71 -5.29 -9.02
C ALA A 289 37.15 -4.50 -7.82
N ASP A 290 37.84 -3.45 -7.38
CA ASP A 290 37.48 -2.72 -6.15
C ASP A 290 37.42 -1.18 -6.32
N PHE A 291 37.23 -0.69 -7.55
CA PHE A 291 37.18 0.75 -7.79
C PHE A 291 35.87 1.40 -7.34
N LEU A 292 34.82 0.61 -7.07
CA LEU A 292 33.60 1.08 -6.39
C LEU A 292 33.66 0.83 -4.87
N GLY A 293 34.84 0.55 -4.32
CA GLY A 293 35.04 0.39 -2.87
C GLY A 293 34.58 1.63 -2.11
N GLY A 294 33.59 1.45 -1.23
CA GLY A 294 32.95 2.55 -0.48
C GLY A 294 31.69 3.14 -1.13
N VAL A 295 31.32 2.69 -2.34
CA VAL A 295 30.02 3.01 -2.94
C VAL A 295 28.95 2.09 -2.34
N ASP A 296 28.02 2.67 -1.59
CA ASP A 296 26.73 2.06 -1.31
C ASP A 296 25.66 2.69 -2.21
N ALA A 297 25.14 1.93 -3.17
CA ALA A 297 24.27 2.44 -4.22
C ALA A 297 22.81 1.96 -4.06
N ARG A 298 21.86 2.88 -4.21
CA ARG A 298 20.44 2.55 -4.32
C ARG A 298 20.02 2.51 -5.78
N VAL A 299 19.47 1.38 -6.24
CA VAL A 299 19.03 1.19 -7.62
C VAL A 299 17.51 1.33 -7.73
N ILE A 300 17.05 2.28 -8.55
CA ILE A 300 15.65 2.58 -8.81
C ILE A 300 15.33 2.20 -10.25
N THR A 301 14.40 1.25 -10.43
CA THR A 301 13.94 0.78 -11.75
C THR A 301 12.43 0.64 -11.73
N GLY A 302 11.80 0.86 -12.89
CA GLY A 302 10.35 0.79 -13.06
C GLY A 302 9.60 1.98 -12.45
N GLY A 303 8.94 2.79 -13.28
CA GLY A 303 8.15 3.93 -12.83
C GLY A 303 6.98 4.29 -13.72
N GLY A 304 6.30 3.30 -14.30
CA GLY A 304 5.05 3.54 -15.02
C GLY A 304 4.13 2.32 -15.05
N ASP A 305 2.86 2.57 -15.36
CA ASP A 305 1.68 1.69 -15.35
C ASP A 305 1.74 0.49 -16.32
N GLY A 306 2.94 0.17 -16.84
CA GLY A 306 3.21 -0.66 -18.02
C GLY A 306 2.90 -2.17 -17.90
N GLY A 307 2.19 -2.59 -16.86
CA GLY A 307 1.79 -3.99 -16.65
C GLY A 307 2.96 -4.94 -16.37
N ALA A 308 2.66 -6.25 -16.33
CA ALA A 308 3.59 -7.28 -15.84
C ALA A 308 4.92 -7.37 -16.62
N ARG A 309 4.90 -7.18 -17.95
CA ARG A 309 6.10 -7.27 -18.81
C ARG A 309 7.08 -6.11 -18.59
N ALA A 310 6.59 -4.93 -18.23
CA ALA A 310 7.44 -3.81 -17.84
C ALA A 310 8.08 -4.06 -16.46
N GLY A 311 7.35 -4.68 -15.54
CA GLY A 311 7.85 -5.08 -14.22
C GLY A 311 8.95 -6.14 -14.26
N GLU A 312 8.91 -7.08 -15.21
CA GLU A 312 9.94 -8.10 -15.42
C GLU A 312 11.24 -7.50 -15.98
N LYS A 313 11.15 -6.65 -17.01
CA LYS A 313 12.34 -5.96 -17.55
C LYS A 313 13.01 -5.06 -16.52
N ALA A 314 12.24 -4.33 -15.73
CA ALA A 314 12.78 -3.49 -14.67
C ALA A 314 13.46 -4.32 -13.58
N ARG A 315 12.95 -5.53 -13.28
CA ARG A 315 13.62 -6.49 -12.39
C ARG A 315 14.96 -6.96 -12.94
N GLU A 316 14.99 -7.36 -14.21
CA GLU A 316 16.22 -7.83 -14.87
C GLU A 316 17.29 -6.74 -14.85
N LEU A 317 16.90 -5.50 -15.18
CA LEU A 317 17.80 -4.35 -15.14
C LEU A 317 18.30 -4.07 -13.71
N LYS A 318 17.43 -4.10 -12.70
CA LYS A 318 17.86 -3.91 -11.30
C LYS A 318 18.86 -4.97 -10.88
N GLN A 319 18.60 -6.23 -11.22
CA GLN A 319 19.48 -7.34 -10.95
C GLN A 319 20.85 -7.12 -11.61
N GLU A 320 20.89 -6.79 -12.90
CA GLU A 320 22.12 -6.48 -13.65
C GLU A 320 22.95 -5.39 -12.96
N LEU A 321 22.32 -4.26 -12.60
CA LEU A 321 23.03 -3.12 -12.00
C LEU A 321 23.58 -3.47 -10.61
N CYS A 322 22.80 -4.13 -9.75
CA CYS A 322 23.26 -4.55 -8.43
C CYS A 322 24.39 -5.59 -8.50
N GLU A 323 24.35 -6.51 -9.46
CA GLU A 323 25.45 -7.46 -9.69
C GLU A 323 26.72 -6.75 -10.15
N LEU A 324 26.58 -5.76 -11.02
CA LEU A 324 27.69 -4.98 -11.54
C LEU A 324 28.34 -4.13 -10.43
N ILE A 325 27.55 -3.45 -9.60
CA ILE A 325 28.06 -2.74 -8.41
C ILE A 325 28.87 -3.70 -7.52
N LYS A 326 28.33 -4.87 -7.19
CA LYS A 326 29.00 -5.84 -6.31
C LYS A 326 30.25 -6.46 -6.92
N ARG A 327 30.23 -6.73 -8.24
CA ARG A 327 31.38 -7.26 -8.99
C ARG A 327 32.57 -6.31 -8.95
N HIS A 328 32.33 -5.02 -8.84
CA HIS A 328 33.36 -3.98 -8.82
C HIS A 328 33.62 -3.36 -7.43
N GLY A 329 33.22 -4.05 -6.34
CA GLY A 329 33.60 -3.74 -4.96
C GLY A 329 32.60 -2.88 -4.17
N GLY A 330 31.51 -2.45 -4.80
CA GLY A 330 30.47 -1.67 -4.14
C GLY A 330 29.43 -2.53 -3.41
N THR A 331 28.63 -1.88 -2.56
CA THR A 331 27.43 -2.45 -1.95
C THR A 331 26.17 -1.80 -2.51
N HIS A 332 25.03 -2.43 -2.28
CA HIS A 332 23.75 -1.86 -2.68
C HIS A 332 22.73 -1.95 -1.55
N SER A 333 21.86 -0.95 -1.52
CA SER A 333 20.85 -0.78 -0.49
C SER A 333 19.47 -0.58 -1.13
N GLU A 334 18.48 -1.29 -0.60
CA GLU A 334 17.10 -1.24 -1.11
C GLU A 334 16.36 0.03 -0.64
N ALA A 335 16.65 0.47 0.59
CA ALA A 335 16.06 1.64 1.21
C ALA A 335 16.98 2.86 1.11
N GLN A 336 16.39 4.07 1.12
CA GLN A 336 17.18 5.29 1.33
C GLN A 336 17.56 5.39 2.81
N HIS A 337 18.84 5.52 3.11
CA HIS A 337 19.33 5.88 4.45
C HIS A 337 20.60 6.72 4.33
N ALA A 338 21.07 7.28 5.45
CA ALA A 338 22.23 8.16 5.49
C ALA A 338 23.55 7.51 4.99
N GLY A 339 23.63 6.18 5.04
CA GLY A 339 24.75 5.40 4.50
C GLY A 339 24.75 5.22 2.97
N VAL A 340 23.63 5.50 2.28
CA VAL A 340 23.60 5.44 0.82
C VAL A 340 24.42 6.60 0.28
N THR A 341 25.36 6.28 -0.60
CA THR A 341 26.30 7.25 -1.19
C THR A 341 25.87 7.69 -2.59
N HIS A 342 25.27 6.78 -3.36
CA HIS A 342 24.90 7.00 -4.75
C HIS A 342 23.47 6.50 -5.02
N VAL A 343 22.74 7.19 -5.88
CA VAL A 343 21.44 6.72 -6.38
C VAL A 343 21.54 6.53 -7.88
N ILE A 344 21.19 5.34 -8.38
CA ILE A 344 21.17 5.00 -9.79
C ILE A 344 19.72 4.74 -10.19
N CYS A 345 19.17 5.56 -11.08
CA CYS A 345 17.78 5.48 -11.52
C CYS A 345 17.70 5.28 -13.02
N ASP A 346 16.94 4.28 -13.45
CA ASP A 346 16.59 4.12 -14.86
C ASP A 346 15.74 5.30 -15.35
N PRO A 347 16.00 5.87 -16.54
CA PRO A 347 15.20 6.97 -17.08
C PRO A 347 13.70 6.65 -17.21
N SER A 348 13.29 5.38 -17.40
CA SER A 348 11.86 5.03 -17.43
C SER A 348 11.19 5.11 -16.05
N ALA A 349 11.98 5.27 -14.99
CA ALA A 349 11.50 5.44 -13.62
C ALA A 349 11.44 6.92 -13.18
N THR A 350 11.82 7.87 -14.05
CA THR A 350 11.68 9.30 -13.76
C THR A 350 10.21 9.65 -13.60
N GLY A 351 9.87 10.38 -12.53
CA GLY A 351 8.49 10.69 -12.15
C GLY A 351 7.86 9.69 -11.18
N GLY A 352 8.50 8.55 -10.93
CA GLY A 352 8.09 7.61 -9.89
C GLY A 352 8.32 8.14 -8.46
N VAL A 353 7.60 7.59 -7.48
CA VAL A 353 7.70 8.00 -6.06
C VAL A 353 9.12 7.82 -5.52
N ALA A 354 9.78 6.71 -5.85
CA ALA A 354 11.16 6.45 -5.45
C ALA A 354 12.15 7.48 -6.02
N PHE A 355 11.95 7.91 -7.27
CA PHE A 355 12.74 8.96 -7.91
C PHE A 355 12.55 10.30 -7.19
N ASN A 356 11.30 10.69 -6.93
CA ASN A 356 11.00 11.93 -6.20
C ASN A 356 11.53 11.93 -4.76
N ALA A 357 11.52 10.78 -4.08
CA ALA A 357 12.12 10.62 -2.76
C ALA A 357 13.65 10.74 -2.82
N ALA A 358 14.29 10.16 -3.86
CA ALA A 358 15.73 10.28 -4.05
C ALA A 358 16.18 11.74 -4.27
N LYS A 359 15.41 12.55 -5.01
CA LYS A 359 15.69 14.00 -5.17
C LYS A 359 15.78 14.73 -3.83
N LYS A 360 14.99 14.32 -2.84
CA LYS A 360 14.95 14.92 -1.50
C LYS A 360 16.08 14.42 -0.58
N SER A 361 16.87 13.44 -1.01
CA SER A 361 17.94 12.86 -0.17
C SER A 361 19.20 13.73 -0.09
N GLY A 362 19.29 14.77 -0.93
CA GLY A 362 20.50 15.61 -1.04
C GLY A 362 21.65 14.94 -1.79
N LEU A 363 21.38 13.83 -2.49
CA LEU A 363 22.30 13.14 -3.41
C LEU A 363 21.88 13.36 -4.85
N ASP A 364 22.87 13.30 -5.75
CA ASP A 364 22.62 13.27 -7.18
C ASP A 364 21.92 11.94 -7.56
N VAL A 365 20.97 12.02 -8.50
CA VAL A 365 20.34 10.83 -9.09
C VAL A 365 20.98 10.57 -10.44
N LEU A 366 21.72 9.46 -10.53
CA LEU A 366 22.52 9.11 -11.69
C LEU A 366 21.78 8.14 -12.62
N THR A 367 22.10 8.16 -13.91
CA THR A 367 21.64 7.16 -14.88
C THR A 367 22.46 5.88 -14.76
N PRO A 368 21.96 4.73 -15.25
CA PRO A 368 22.75 3.51 -15.41
C PRO A 368 24.00 3.71 -16.29
N GLY A 369 24.02 4.74 -17.14
CA GLY A 369 25.15 5.09 -17.99
C GLY A 369 26.41 5.40 -17.19
N TRP A 370 26.30 6.11 -16.06
CA TRP A 370 27.44 6.38 -15.19
C TRP A 370 28.14 5.09 -14.73
N LEU A 371 27.36 4.11 -14.29
CA LEU A 371 27.88 2.85 -13.79
C LEU A 371 28.59 2.06 -14.90
N ARG A 372 28.08 2.14 -16.13
CA ARG A 372 28.68 1.50 -17.31
C ARG A 372 29.99 2.20 -17.69
N ASP A 373 30.00 3.53 -17.74
CA ASP A 373 31.21 4.32 -18.02
C ASP A 373 32.29 4.10 -16.94
N CYS A 374 31.92 3.93 -15.65
CA CYS A 374 32.85 3.54 -14.59
C CYS A 374 33.49 2.16 -14.85
N VAL A 375 32.72 1.20 -15.36
CA VAL A 375 33.23 -0.12 -15.71
C VAL A 375 34.18 -0.04 -16.91
N ASP A 376 33.81 0.71 -17.94
CA ASP A 376 34.62 0.87 -19.14
C ASP A 376 35.94 1.59 -18.84
N ALA A 377 35.91 2.57 -17.93
CA ALA A 377 37.11 3.26 -17.44
C ALA A 377 37.92 2.44 -16.43
N GLY A 378 37.35 1.39 -15.85
CA GLY A 378 37.95 0.62 -14.76
C GLY A 378 38.19 1.43 -13.47
N ALA A 379 37.47 2.54 -13.30
CA ALA A 379 37.61 3.47 -12.19
C ALA A 379 36.28 4.18 -11.88
N ALA A 380 36.06 4.57 -10.63
CA ALA A 380 34.94 5.45 -10.28
C ALA A 380 35.19 6.84 -10.88
N ILE A 381 34.44 7.19 -11.91
CA ILE A 381 34.54 8.49 -12.57
C ILE A 381 33.59 9.51 -11.94
N GLU A 382 33.99 10.78 -11.96
CA GLU A 382 33.12 11.88 -11.56
C GLU A 382 31.91 11.93 -12.53
N PRO A 383 30.67 12.02 -12.03
CA PRO A 383 29.51 12.07 -12.91
C PRO A 383 29.56 13.32 -13.81
N ARG A 384 29.19 13.15 -15.08
CA ARG A 384 29.06 14.22 -16.08
C ARG A 384 27.60 14.62 -16.26
N PRO A 385 27.28 15.73 -16.92
CA PRO A 385 25.89 16.13 -17.14
C PRO A 385 24.99 15.01 -17.69
N LYS A 386 25.45 14.24 -18.68
CA LYS A 386 24.69 13.10 -19.24
C LYS A 386 24.41 11.97 -18.25
N HIS A 387 25.17 11.91 -17.17
CA HIS A 387 25.01 10.93 -16.10
C HIS A 387 23.95 11.35 -15.09
N ARG A 388 23.49 12.60 -15.07
CA ARG A 388 22.60 13.12 -14.02
C ARG A 388 21.16 13.22 -14.51
N LEU A 389 20.25 12.52 -13.84
CA LEU A 389 18.81 12.76 -13.93
C LEU A 389 18.34 13.84 -12.95
N HIS A 390 19.09 14.02 -11.86
CA HIS A 390 18.89 15.12 -10.92
C HIS A 390 20.21 15.52 -10.28
N LEU A 391 20.49 16.82 -10.30
CA LEU A 391 21.60 17.43 -9.58
C LEU A 391 21.13 17.93 -8.22
N SER A 392 21.81 17.50 -7.15
CA SER A 392 21.49 17.96 -5.80
C SER A 392 22.15 19.30 -5.49
N ARG A 393 21.48 20.10 -4.66
CA ARG A 393 22.01 21.37 -4.17
C ARG A 393 23.32 21.20 -3.40
N ALA A 394 23.44 20.11 -2.64
CA ALA A 394 24.64 19.80 -1.87
C ALA A 394 25.87 19.62 -2.77
N THR A 395 25.72 19.00 -3.95
CA THR A 395 26.81 18.86 -4.93
C THR A 395 27.24 20.22 -5.49
N VAL A 396 26.29 21.08 -5.85
CA VAL A 396 26.59 22.44 -6.35
C VAL A 396 27.30 23.27 -5.28
N GLU A 397 26.82 23.25 -4.03
CA GLU A 397 27.44 23.99 -2.93
C GLU A 397 28.86 23.48 -2.63
N LYS A 398 29.07 22.16 -2.66
CA LYS A 398 30.41 21.55 -2.50
C LYS A 398 31.37 21.89 -3.64
N SER A 399 30.86 22.16 -4.83
CA SER A 399 31.68 22.49 -6.00
C SER A 399 32.35 23.87 -5.93
N GLN A 400 31.99 24.71 -4.95
CA GLN A 400 32.57 26.05 -4.74
C GLN A 400 32.55 26.93 -6.00
N GLY A 401 31.48 26.83 -6.80
CA GLY A 401 31.28 27.62 -8.02
C GLY A 401 31.93 27.02 -9.28
N ARG A 402 32.47 25.80 -9.19
CA ARG A 402 32.93 25.02 -10.35
C ARG A 402 31.75 24.51 -11.19
N VAL A 403 30.70 24.04 -10.52
CA VAL A 403 29.50 23.52 -11.16
C VAL A 403 28.36 24.53 -11.00
N ASP A 404 27.69 24.85 -12.09
CA ASP A 404 26.57 25.79 -12.06
C ASP A 404 25.24 25.12 -11.64
N ALA A 405 24.16 25.91 -11.60
CA ALA A 405 22.84 25.43 -11.21
C ALA A 405 22.17 24.50 -12.24
N PHE A 406 22.79 24.27 -13.39
CA PHE A 406 22.36 23.33 -14.43
C PHE A 406 23.21 22.07 -14.44
N GLY A 407 24.31 22.03 -13.67
CA GLY A 407 25.23 20.91 -13.60
C GLY A 407 26.38 20.99 -14.59
N ASP A 408 26.59 22.15 -15.22
CA ASP A 408 27.73 22.39 -16.10
C ASP A 408 28.99 22.67 -15.27
N ASP A 409 30.06 21.93 -15.56
CA ASP A 409 31.35 22.09 -14.92
C ASP A 409 32.23 22.96 -15.81
N HIS A 410 32.49 24.19 -15.37
CA HIS A 410 33.20 25.20 -16.17
C HIS A 410 34.65 24.83 -16.53
N LEU A 411 35.19 23.75 -15.96
CA LEU A 411 36.55 23.28 -16.16
C LEU A 411 36.64 22.04 -17.07
N VAL A 412 35.52 21.50 -17.54
CA VAL A 412 35.49 20.28 -18.35
C VAL A 412 34.71 20.55 -19.64
N ASP A 413 35.33 20.24 -20.78
CA ASP A 413 34.67 20.36 -22.08
C ASP A 413 33.48 19.38 -22.15
N VAL A 414 32.32 19.90 -22.55
CA VAL A 414 31.09 19.11 -22.73
C VAL A 414 31.05 18.44 -24.10
N ASP A 415 30.69 17.16 -24.12
CA ASP A 415 30.39 16.46 -25.37
C ASP A 415 28.94 16.72 -25.84
N THR A 416 28.56 16.17 -26.99
CA THR A 416 27.20 16.37 -27.55
C THR A 416 26.09 15.79 -26.67
N GLU A 417 26.37 14.72 -25.91
CA GLU A 417 25.39 14.12 -25.00
C GLU A 417 25.26 14.95 -23.72
N ASP A 418 26.39 15.45 -23.21
CA ASP A 418 26.43 16.37 -22.07
C ASP A 418 25.69 17.68 -22.39
N ALA A 419 25.92 18.27 -23.57
CA ALA A 419 25.19 19.46 -24.02
C ALA A 419 23.68 19.22 -24.13
N ALA A 420 23.26 18.07 -24.66
CA ALA A 420 21.84 17.73 -24.74
C ALA A 420 21.21 17.57 -23.35
N ALA A 421 21.94 16.96 -22.40
CA ALA A 421 21.49 16.80 -21.02
C ALA A 421 21.38 18.14 -20.28
N LEU A 422 22.33 19.07 -20.48
CA LEU A 422 22.29 20.41 -19.89
C LEU A 422 21.11 21.24 -20.40
N VAL A 423 20.76 21.12 -21.69
CA VAL A 423 19.63 21.83 -22.29
C VAL A 423 18.29 21.26 -21.82
N ALA A 424 18.18 19.95 -21.62
CA ALA A 424 16.97 19.27 -21.16
C ALA A 424 16.82 19.25 -19.63
N GLY A 425 17.89 19.55 -18.90
CA GLY A 425 17.98 19.43 -17.45
C GLY A 425 17.16 20.49 -16.71
N ASP A 426 16.50 20.07 -15.63
CA ASP A 426 15.90 20.99 -14.68
C ASP A 426 16.99 21.76 -13.92
N ARG A 427 16.77 23.06 -13.70
CA ARG A 427 17.58 23.83 -12.74
C ARG A 427 17.51 23.19 -11.36
N VAL A 428 18.58 23.30 -10.58
CA VAL A 428 18.49 23.08 -9.13
C VAL A 428 17.39 24.00 -8.59
N ALA A 429 16.25 23.42 -8.24
CA ALA A 429 15.14 24.17 -7.68
C ALA A 429 15.55 24.72 -6.30
N ASN A 430 15.28 26.01 -6.08
CA ASN A 430 15.60 26.72 -4.84
C ASN A 430 15.02 26.06 -3.58
#